data_AF-A0A3C1SN43-F1
#
_entry.id   AF-A0A3C1SN43-F1
#
_cell.length_a   1.000
_cell.length_b   1.000
_cell.length_c   1.000
_cell.angle_alpha   90.00
_cell.angle_beta   90.00
_cell.angle_gamma   90.00
#
_symmetry.space_group_name_H-M   'P 1'
#
loop_
_entity.id
_entity.type
_entity.pdbx_description
1 polymer ?
#
loop_
_entity_poly.entity_id
_entity_poly.type
_entity_poly.pdbx_seq_one_letter_code
_entity_poly.pdbx_strand_id
1 'polypeptide(L)'
;MQSDAEHILKSVFGYDSFRPLQKEVIQNVLAGRDTVAVMPTGGGKSLCYQIPALLLPGLTVVVSPLISLMEDQVSQLNAAGVNAAFLNSSLDRDQYFSTVDRIKDGSLKLLYVSPEKLNTK
;
A
#
# COMPACT_ATOMS: atom_id res chain seq x y z
N MET A 1 12.29 9.47 -11.42
CA MET A 1 11.99 8.22 -10.69
C MET A 1 12.64 8.17 -9.32
N GLN A 2 13.97 8.22 -9.19
CA GLN A 2 14.61 8.16 -7.87
C GLN A 2 14.36 9.41 -7.01
N SER A 3 14.39 10.59 -7.63
CA SER A 3 13.96 11.86 -7.03
C SER A 3 12.53 11.82 -6.51
N ASP A 4 11.65 11.12 -7.24
CA ASP A 4 10.22 11.13 -6.97
C ASP A 4 9.90 10.22 -5.77
N ALA A 5 10.60 9.09 -5.66
CA ALA A 5 10.52 8.22 -4.49
C ALA A 5 11.01 8.91 -3.22
N GLU A 6 12.11 9.67 -3.29
CA GLU A 6 12.65 10.46 -2.17
C GLU A 6 11.70 11.63 -1.81
N HIS A 7 11.08 12.26 -2.82
CA HIS A 7 10.09 13.31 -2.61
C HIS A 7 8.84 12.77 -1.88
N ILE A 8 8.31 11.62 -2.29
CA ILE A 8 7.17 10.97 -1.62
C ILE A 8 7.53 10.55 -0.20
N LEU A 9 8.73 9.97 -0.01
CA LEU A 9 9.23 9.58 1.30
C LEU A 9 9.17 10.76 2.28
N LYS A 10 9.58 11.95 1.84
CA LYS A 10 9.56 13.15 2.68
C LYS A 10 8.17 13.77 2.82
N SER A 11 7.46 13.97 1.71
CA SER A 11 6.18 14.71 1.69
C SER A 11 5.01 13.94 2.29
N VAL A 12 4.95 12.62 2.07
CA VAL A 12 3.85 11.77 2.53
C VAL A 12 4.19 11.09 3.86
N PHE A 13 5.42 10.59 4.00
CA PHE A 13 5.82 9.78 5.16
C PHE A 13 6.72 10.52 6.15
N GLY A 14 7.16 11.74 5.84
CA GLY A 14 7.92 12.59 6.76
C GLY A 14 9.39 12.20 6.95
N TYR A 15 9.90 11.16 6.29
CA TYR A 15 11.27 10.67 6.48
C TYR A 15 12.27 11.36 5.56
N ASP A 16 13.47 11.64 6.06
CA ASP A 16 14.53 12.33 5.29
C ASP A 16 15.31 11.40 4.36
N SER A 17 15.41 10.12 4.69
CA SER A 17 16.21 9.17 3.92
C SER A 17 15.68 7.74 4.06
N PHE A 18 15.95 6.94 3.02
CA PHE A 18 15.67 5.52 3.04
C PHE A 18 16.58 4.78 4.02
N ARG A 19 16.02 3.81 4.73
CA ARG A 19 16.79 2.81 5.47
C ARG A 19 17.44 1.82 4.50
N PRO A 20 18.44 1.04 4.96
CA PRO A 20 19.06 0.01 4.13
C PRO A 20 18.02 -0.90 3.47
N LEU A 21 18.33 -1.34 2.24
CA LEU A 21 17.50 -2.19 1.37
C LEU A 21 16.21 -1.57 0.82
N GLN A 22 15.59 -0.58 1.47
CA GLN A 22 14.32 -0.01 1.00
C GLN A 22 14.43 0.52 -0.44
N LYS A 23 15.49 1.29 -0.71
CA LYS A 23 15.71 1.90 -2.00
C LYS A 23 15.87 0.87 -3.12
N GLU A 24 16.64 -0.19 -2.86
CA GLU A 24 16.86 -1.28 -3.80
C GLU A 24 15.56 -2.03 -4.12
N VAL A 25 14.76 -2.35 -3.09
CA VAL A 25 13.47 -3.02 -3.26
C VAL A 25 12.51 -2.14 -4.07
N ILE A 26 12.40 -0.85 -3.73
CA ILE A 26 11.54 0.11 -4.45
C ILE A 26 11.96 0.21 -5.92
N GLN A 27 13.27 0.30 -6.20
CA GLN A 27 13.78 0.37 -7.57
C GLN A 27 13.48 -0.89 -8.37
N ASN A 28 13.57 -2.08 -7.76
CA ASN A 28 13.20 -3.33 -8.42
C ASN A 28 11.71 -3.36 -8.78
N VAL A 29 10.84 -2.98 -7.83
CA VAL A 29 9.39 -2.93 -8.06
C VAL A 29 9.02 -1.91 -9.14
N LEU A 30 9.60 -0.71 -9.10
CA LEU A 30 9.38 0.33 -10.13
C LEU A 30 9.89 -0.09 -11.52
N ALA A 31 10.88 -0.97 -11.59
CA ALA A 31 11.36 -1.56 -12.84
C ALA A 31 10.51 -2.75 -13.32
N GLY A 32 9.39 -3.05 -12.65
CA GLY A 32 8.51 -4.18 -13.00
C GLY A 32 9.11 -5.55 -12.70
N ARG A 33 10.07 -5.63 -11.77
CA ARG A 33 10.69 -6.90 -11.37
C ARG A 33 10.01 -7.48 -10.12
N ASP A 34 9.62 -8.74 -10.21
CA ASP A 34 9.20 -9.52 -9.05
C ASP A 34 10.31 -9.53 -7.99
N THR A 35 9.95 -9.18 -6.76
CA THR A 35 10.92 -8.92 -5.70
C THR A 35 10.51 -9.60 -4.40
N VAL A 36 11.41 -10.40 -3.83
CA VAL A 36 11.28 -10.94 -2.48
C VAL A 36 12.15 -10.13 -1.53
N ALA A 37 11.52 -9.39 -0.62
CA ALA A 37 12.21 -8.57 0.37
C ALA A 37 12.09 -9.18 1.77
N VAL A 38 13.21 -9.61 2.34
CA VAL A 38 13.29 -10.11 3.73
C VAL A 38 13.87 -9.00 4.60
N MET A 39 13.04 -8.43 5.47
CA MET A 39 13.44 -7.31 6.33
C MET A 39 12.87 -7.49 7.74
N PRO A 40 13.58 -7.03 8.79
CA PRO A 40 13.11 -7.14 10.17
C PRO A 40 11.81 -6.34 10.40
N THR A 41 11.07 -6.70 11.45
CA THR A 41 9.94 -5.89 11.94
C THR A 41 10.44 -4.48 12.28
N GLY A 42 9.64 -3.46 11.98
CA GLY A 42 10.07 -2.06 12.09
C GLY A 42 11.07 -1.61 11.03
N GLY A 43 11.56 -2.48 10.14
CA GLY A 43 12.47 -2.15 9.04
C GLY A 43 11.83 -1.31 7.92
N GLY A 44 10.56 -0.92 8.05
CA GLY A 44 9.86 -0.10 7.06
C GLY A 44 9.52 -0.84 5.77
N LYS A 45 9.12 -2.11 5.88
CA LYS A 45 8.69 -2.96 4.75
C LYS A 45 7.50 -2.37 3.97
N SER A 46 6.60 -1.67 4.68
CA SER A 46 5.41 -1.08 4.07
C SER A 46 5.75 -0.04 3.01
N LEU A 47 6.75 0.80 3.29
CA LEU A 47 7.25 1.81 2.35
C LEU A 47 7.71 1.19 1.02
N CYS A 48 8.21 -0.05 1.06
CA CYS A 48 8.72 -0.74 -0.12
C CYS A 48 7.64 -1.06 -1.17
N TYR A 49 6.36 -1.11 -0.78
CA TYR A 49 5.23 -1.23 -1.73
C TYR A 49 4.35 0.02 -1.77
N GLN A 50 4.29 0.81 -0.69
CA GLN A 50 3.49 2.04 -0.66
C GLN A 50 4.07 3.14 -1.55
N ILE A 51 5.38 3.33 -1.58
CA ILE A 51 5.99 4.33 -2.45
C ILE A 51 5.81 3.97 -3.94
N PRO A 52 6.06 2.72 -4.38
CA PRO A 52 5.71 2.31 -5.73
C PRO A 52 4.22 2.50 -6.05
N ALA A 53 3.32 2.21 -5.12
CA ALA A 53 1.87 2.38 -5.33
C ALA A 53 1.50 3.83 -5.70
N LEU A 54 2.21 4.81 -5.13
CA LEU A 54 1.98 6.22 -5.39
C LEU A 54 2.61 6.71 -6.70
N LEU A 55 3.66 6.05 -7.17
CA LEU A 55 4.37 6.40 -8.40
C LEU A 55 3.81 5.71 -9.65
N LEU A 56 3.31 4.49 -9.49
CA LEU A 56 2.79 3.69 -10.60
C LEU A 56 1.31 4.02 -10.86
N PRO A 57 0.88 3.96 -12.13
CA PRO A 57 -0.54 4.10 -12.46
C PRO A 57 -1.33 2.89 -11.92
N GLY A 58 -2.62 3.11 -11.66
CA GLY A 58 -3.53 2.07 -11.21
C GLY A 58 -3.51 1.80 -9.71
N LEU A 59 -4.10 0.67 -9.34
CA LEU A 59 -4.34 0.22 -7.98
C LEU A 59 -3.27 -0.77 -7.54
N THR A 60 -2.67 -0.56 -6.36
CA THR A 60 -1.85 -1.57 -5.69
C THR A 60 -2.68 -2.38 -4.72
N VAL A 61 -2.63 -3.71 -4.86
CA VAL A 61 -3.29 -4.64 -3.95
C VAL A 61 -2.28 -5.19 -2.95
N VAL A 62 -2.58 -5.03 -1.66
CA VAL A 62 -1.75 -5.51 -0.55
C VAL A 62 -2.49 -6.61 0.18
N VAL A 63 -2.03 -7.85 0.04
CA VAL A 63 -2.62 -9.00 0.73
C VAL A 63 -2.01 -9.13 2.12
N SER A 64 -2.85 -9.12 3.16
CA SER A 64 -2.39 -9.23 4.55
C SER A 64 -3.35 -10.08 5.38
N PRO A 65 -2.85 -11.03 6.20
CA PRO A 65 -3.70 -11.82 7.08
C PRO A 65 -4.15 -11.07 8.35
N LEU A 66 -3.56 -9.91 8.65
CA LEU A 66 -3.80 -9.19 9.91
C LEU A 66 -4.73 -8.00 9.71
N ILE A 67 -6.01 -8.15 10.09
CA ILE A 67 -7.05 -7.11 9.97
C ILE A 67 -6.65 -5.83 10.71
N SER A 68 -6.17 -5.92 11.95
CA SER A 68 -5.75 -4.75 12.73
C SER A 68 -4.62 -3.97 12.03
N LEU A 69 -3.67 -4.67 11.42
CA LEU A 69 -2.62 -4.03 10.62
C LEU A 69 -3.20 -3.33 9.39
N MET A 70 -4.19 -3.93 8.73
CA MET A 70 -4.84 -3.30 7.55
C MET A 70 -5.52 -1.99 7.95
N GLU A 71 -6.25 -1.97 9.06
CA GLU A 71 -6.93 -0.78 9.59
C GLU A 71 -5.92 0.32 9.94
N ASP A 72 -4.84 -0.02 10.66
CA ASP A 72 -3.78 0.92 11.02
C ASP A 72 -3.10 1.52 9.78
N GLN A 73 -2.76 0.70 8.79
CA GLN A 73 -2.10 1.16 7.56
C GLN A 73 -3.02 2.05 6.74
N VAL A 74 -4.28 1.68 6.56
CA VAL A 74 -5.25 2.49 5.80
C VAL A 74 -5.54 3.81 6.51
N SER A 75 -5.66 3.82 7.83
CA SER A 75 -5.82 5.04 8.62
C SER A 75 -4.63 5.98 8.43
N GLN A 76 -3.39 5.48 8.54
CA GLN A 76 -2.18 6.27 8.35
C GLN A 76 -2.06 6.85 6.93
N LEU A 77 -2.36 6.04 5.91
CA LEU A 77 -2.33 6.49 4.52
C LEU A 77 -3.38 7.58 4.24
N ASN A 78 -4.61 7.39 4.70
CA ASN A 78 -5.67 8.38 4.53
C ASN A 78 -5.35 9.68 5.29
N ALA A 79 -4.76 9.60 6.50
CA ALA A 79 -4.29 10.78 7.22
C ALA A 79 -3.17 11.53 6.49
N ALA A 80 -2.37 10.83 5.68
CA ALA A 80 -1.36 11.41 4.80
C ALA A 80 -1.93 11.86 3.42
N GLY A 81 -3.26 11.85 3.24
CA GLY A 81 -3.92 12.25 2.00
C GLY A 81 -3.87 11.22 0.87
N VAL A 82 -3.45 9.98 1.17
CA VAL A 82 -3.41 8.88 0.20
C VAL A 82 -4.72 8.10 0.27
N ASN A 83 -5.43 8.03 -0.85
CA ASN A 83 -6.66 7.24 -0.96
C ASN A 83 -6.38 5.74 -0.83
N ALA A 84 -6.58 5.21 0.37
CA ALA A 84 -6.47 3.79 0.68
C ALA A 84 -7.78 3.24 1.25
N ALA A 85 -8.02 1.96 1.01
CA ALA A 85 -9.13 1.22 1.59
C ALA A 85 -8.71 -0.21 1.92
N PHE A 86 -9.60 -0.94 2.59
CA PHE A 86 -9.42 -2.36 2.81
C PHE A 86 -10.69 -3.15 2.47
N LEU A 87 -10.54 -4.44 2.18
CA LEU A 87 -11.61 -5.43 2.04
C LEU A 87 -11.28 -6.65 2.90
N ASN A 88 -12.02 -6.84 3.99
CA ASN A 88 -11.88 -7.97 4.92
C ASN A 88 -13.26 -8.37 5.45
N SER A 89 -13.29 -9.22 6.47
CA SER A 89 -14.54 -9.70 7.10
C SER A 89 -15.16 -8.74 8.11
N SER A 90 -14.50 -7.63 8.49
CA SER A 90 -15.06 -6.67 9.46
C SER A 90 -16.00 -5.66 8.82
N LEU A 91 -15.97 -5.52 7.49
CA LEU A 91 -16.84 -4.60 6.77
C LEU A 91 -18.29 -5.07 6.73
N ASP A 92 -19.20 -4.13 6.95
CA ASP A 92 -20.61 -4.30 6.59
C ASP A 92 -20.82 -4.21 5.07
N ARG A 93 -22.07 -4.47 4.65
CA ARG A 93 -22.44 -4.51 3.24
C ARG A 93 -22.28 -3.16 2.53
N ASP A 94 -22.58 -2.07 3.22
CA ASP A 94 -22.57 -0.72 2.65
C ASP A 94 -21.12 -0.23 2.50
N GLN A 95 -20.28 -0.47 3.50
CA GLN A 95 -18.85 -0.21 3.45
C GLN A 95 -18.15 -1.02 2.35
N TYR A 96 -18.54 -2.29 2.19
CA TYR A 96 -18.04 -3.14 1.11
C TYR A 96 -18.36 -2.54 -0.26
N PHE A 97 -19.63 -2.20 -0.53
CA PHE A 97 -20.01 -1.64 -1.83
C PHE A 97 -19.40 -0.26 -2.08
N SER A 98 -19.33 0.60 -1.06
CA SER A 98 -18.64 1.88 -1.15
C SER A 98 -17.16 1.71 -1.54
N THR A 99 -16.48 0.72 -0.95
CA THR A 99 -15.09 0.41 -1.32
C THR A 99 -15.00 -0.11 -2.75
N VAL A 100 -15.92 -0.99 -3.16
CA VAL A 100 -15.98 -1.53 -4.53
C VAL A 100 -16.20 -0.43 -5.56
N ASP A 101 -17.05 0.56 -5.28
CA ASP A 101 -17.30 1.65 -6.21
C ASP A 101 -16.07 2.56 -6.35
N ARG A 102 -15.33 2.79 -5.25
CA ARG A 102 -14.01 3.48 -5.27
C ARG A 102 -12.93 2.70 -6.02
N ILE A 103 -13.04 1.37 -6.10
CA ILE A 103 -12.17 0.55 -6.96
C ILE A 103 -12.53 0.79 -8.42
N LYS A 104 -13.82 0.74 -8.76
CA LYS A 104 -14.31 0.88 -10.15
C LYS A 104 -14.04 2.27 -10.74
N ASP A 105 -14.16 3.32 -9.93
CA ASP A 105 -13.92 4.69 -10.38
C ASP A 105 -12.42 5.06 -10.46
N GLY A 106 -11.53 4.18 -9.99
CA GLY A 106 -10.08 4.38 -10.04
C GLY A 106 -9.54 5.38 -9.01
N SER A 107 -10.33 5.79 -8.01
CA SER A 107 -9.93 6.76 -6.99
C SER A 107 -8.97 6.20 -5.94
N LEU A 108 -8.89 4.86 -5.81
CA LEU A 108 -7.99 4.20 -4.86
C LEU A 108 -6.58 4.00 -5.43
N LYS A 109 -5.59 4.31 -4.58
CA LYS A 109 -4.17 4.00 -4.84
C LYS A 109 -3.75 2.69 -4.19
N LEU A 110 -4.28 2.39 -3.00
CA LEU A 110 -3.99 1.16 -2.27
C LEU A 110 -5.26 0.47 -1.78
N LEU A 111 -5.30 -0.84 -1.98
CA LEU A 111 -6.32 -1.73 -1.42
C LEU A 111 -5.66 -2.82 -0.60
N TYR A 112 -5.92 -2.82 0.70
CA TYR A 112 -5.55 -3.94 1.56
C TYR A 112 -6.64 -5.01 1.50
N VAL A 113 -6.29 -6.28 1.32
CA VAL A 113 -7.28 -7.36 1.21
C VAL A 113 -6.89 -8.55 2.05
N SER A 114 -7.86 -9.15 2.74
CA SER A 114 -7.63 -10.42 3.44
C SER A 114 -7.54 -11.58 2.42
N PRO A 115 -6.72 -12.61 2.66
CA PRO A 115 -6.56 -13.72 1.72
C PRO A 115 -7.90 -14.39 1.34
N GLU A 116 -8.83 -14.48 2.28
CA GLU A 116 -10.14 -15.11 2.06
C GLU A 116 -11.00 -14.28 1.09
N LYS A 117 -10.95 -12.94 1.21
CA LYS A 117 -11.70 -12.04 0.32
C LYS A 117 -11.13 -12.01 -1.10
N LEU A 118 -9.82 -12.19 -1.26
CA LEU A 118 -9.19 -12.24 -2.58
C LEU A 118 -9.56 -13.52 -3.34
N ASN A 119 -9.77 -14.63 -2.63
CA ASN A 119 -10.04 -15.95 -3.22
C ASN A 119 -11.54 -16.30 -3.31
N THR A 120 -12.42 -15.30 -3.27
CA THR A 120 -13.87 -15.54 -3.39
C THR A 120 -14.21 -15.71 -4.88
N LYS A 121 -14.78 -16.86 -5.24
CA LYS A 121 -15.23 -17.21 -6.59
C LYS A 121 -16.52 -16.50 -6.99
#